data_AF-A0A7S2GH34-F1
#
_entry.id   AF-A0A7S2GH34-F1
#
_cell.length_a   1.000
_cell.length_b   1.000
_cell.length_c   1.000
_cell.angle_alpha   90.00
_cell.angle_beta   90.00
_cell.angle_gamma   90.00
#
_symmetry.space_group_name_H-M   'P 1'
#
loop_
_entity.id
_entity.type
_entity.pdbx_description
1 polymer ?
#
loop_
_entity_poly.entity_id
_entity_poly.type
_entity_poly.pdbx_seq_one_letter_code
_entity_poly.pdbx_strand_id
1 'polypeptide(L)'
;VLFKVPLLRELLLLLGVREATQRTLDAMLHAGNTVALNPGGLMEQVQTTHREESIVLQPKLGFIRLAMRHGVPLLPSYGFGENQLYRSAFYAGPTLELRRWLANHLRVGLPAVYGRFFTIFPFPT
;
A
#
# COMPACT_ATOMS: atom_id res chain seq x y z
N VAL A 1 5.28 9.86 -3.90
CA VAL A 1 4.77 10.93 -3.02
C VAL A 1 5.49 10.90 -1.67
N LEU A 2 5.46 9.76 -0.96
CA LEU A 2 6.15 9.62 0.33
C LEU A 2 7.67 9.91 0.25
N PHE A 3 8.32 9.47 -0.83
CA PHE A 3 9.74 9.76 -1.11
C PHE A 3 10.05 11.24 -1.42
N LYS A 4 9.07 12.15 -1.45
CA LYS A 4 9.30 13.60 -1.58
C LYS A 4 9.41 14.30 -0.21
N VAL A 5 9.10 13.60 0.88
CA VAL A 5 9.13 14.14 2.25
C VAL A 5 10.47 13.74 2.90
N PRO A 6 11.37 14.70 3.22
CA PRO A 6 12.80 14.47 3.54
C PRO A 6 13.11 13.93 4.94
N LEU A 7 12.13 13.38 5.66
CA LEU A 7 12.37 12.57 6.87
C LEU A 7 11.73 11.20 6.72
N LEU A 8 10.51 11.19 6.16
CA LEU A 8 9.80 9.97 5.83
C LEU A 8 10.54 9.16 4.76
N ARG A 9 11.15 9.82 3.77
CA ARG A 9 11.94 9.17 2.72
C ARG A 9 13.08 8.36 3.31
N GLU A 10 13.83 8.93 4.24
CA GLU A 10 15.02 8.37 4.85
C GLU A 10 14.62 7.17 5.72
N LEU A 11 13.54 7.30 6.50
CA LEU A 11 12.95 6.20 7.25
C LEU A 11 12.53 5.04 6.32
N LEU A 12 11.82 5.34 5.22
CA LEU A 12 11.42 4.33 4.24
C LEU A 12 12.63 3.64 3.61
N LEU A 13 13.67 4.38 3.24
CA LEU A 13 14.90 3.83 2.68
C LEU A 13 15.63 2.90 3.66
N LEU A 14 15.69 3.28 4.95
CA LEU A 14 16.25 2.48 6.04
C LEU A 14 15.47 1.17 6.25
N LEU A 15 14.15 1.22 6.11
CA LEU A 15 13.28 0.03 6.17
C LEU A 15 13.33 -0.83 4.88
N GLY A 16 14.24 -0.53 3.95
CA GLY A 16 14.39 -1.27 2.70
C GLY A 16 13.33 -0.94 1.64
N VAL A 17 12.43 0.01 1.91
CA VAL A 17 11.39 0.43 0.95
C VAL A 17 12.06 1.23 -0.18
N ARG A 18 11.57 1.02 -1.40
CA ARG A 18 12.03 1.74 -2.59
C ARG A 18 10.84 2.38 -3.30
N GLU A 19 11.13 3.41 -4.08
CA GLU A 19 10.09 4.06 -4.88
C GLU A 19 9.57 3.09 -5.94
N ALA A 20 8.25 2.91 -6.02
CA ALA A 20 7.60 2.02 -6.97
C ALA A 20 7.53 2.62 -8.39
N THR A 21 8.68 3.00 -8.94
CA THR A 21 8.81 3.43 -10.35
C THR A 21 9.26 2.26 -11.21
N GLN A 22 8.91 2.29 -12.51
CA GLN A 22 9.40 1.28 -13.44
C GLN A 22 10.93 1.23 -13.48
N ARG A 23 11.62 2.38 -13.44
CA ARG A 23 13.09 2.45 -13.45
C ARG A 23 13.71 1.78 -12.23
N THR A 24 13.13 2.01 -11.05
CA THR A 24 13.62 1.42 -9.80
C THR A 24 13.41 -0.10 -9.81
N LEU A 25 12.22 -0.55 -10.20
CA LEU A 25 11.91 -1.98 -10.31
C LEU A 25 12.81 -2.67 -11.34
N ASP A 26 13.02 -2.06 -12.50
CA ASP A 26 13.89 -2.57 -13.56
C ASP A 26 15.34 -2.75 -13.08
N ALA A 27 15.90 -1.73 -12.41
CA ALA A 27 17.24 -1.81 -11.82
C ALA A 27 17.34 -2.88 -10.72
N MET A 28 16.31 -3.01 -9.87
CA MET A 28 16.29 -4.01 -8.80
C MET A 28 16.24 -5.44 -9.35
N LEU A 29 15.37 -5.69 -10.34
CA LEU A 29 15.25 -6.98 -11.00
C LEU A 29 16.51 -7.34 -11.78
N HIS A 30 17.13 -6.37 -12.47
CA HIS A 30 18.39 -6.58 -13.16
C HIS A 30 19.54 -6.96 -12.22
N ALA A 31 19.55 -6.39 -11.01
CA ALA A 31 20.50 -6.76 -9.95
C ALA A 31 20.15 -8.06 -9.21
N GLY A 32 19.11 -8.81 -9.66
CA GLY A 32 18.72 -10.10 -9.08
C GLY A 32 17.97 -10.02 -7.75
N ASN A 33 17.44 -8.84 -7.39
CA ASN A 33 16.70 -8.69 -6.14
C ASN A 33 15.29 -9.28 -6.22
N THR A 34 14.82 -9.83 -5.11
CA THR A 34 13.39 -10.13 -4.91
C THR A 34 12.65 -8.84 -4.55
N VAL A 35 11.52 -8.59 -5.20
CA VAL A 35 10.72 -7.37 -5.00
C VAL A 35 9.29 -7.75 -4.61
N ALA A 36 8.82 -7.19 -3.50
CA ALA A 36 7.40 -7.22 -3.14
C ALA A 36 6.69 -5.94 -3.66
N LEU A 37 5.52 -6.11 -4.26
CA LEU A 37 4.72 -5.01 -4.81
C LEU A 37 3.23 -5.23 -4.50
N ASN A 38 2.58 -4.22 -3.95
CA ASN A 38 1.13 -4.25 -3.69
C ASN A 38 0.39 -3.50 -4.82
N PRO A 39 -0.32 -4.20 -5.72
CA PRO A 39 -0.89 -3.60 -6.94
C PRO A 39 -2.11 -2.71 -6.67
N GLY A 40 -2.86 -2.92 -5.59
CA GLY A 40 -4.07 -2.15 -5.28
C GLY A 40 -3.78 -0.71 -4.81
N GLY A 41 -2.60 -0.49 -4.22
CA GLY A 41 -2.06 0.83 -3.90
C GLY A 41 -3.04 1.70 -3.10
N LEU A 42 -3.20 2.95 -3.54
CA LEU A 42 -4.02 3.93 -2.83
C LEU A 42 -5.52 3.57 -2.78
N MET A 43 -6.06 2.94 -3.83
CA MET A 43 -7.49 2.63 -3.89
C MET A 43 -7.85 1.54 -2.89
N GLU A 44 -7.02 0.52 -2.78
CA GLU A 44 -7.16 -0.54 -1.77
C GLU A 44 -7.15 0.06 -0.37
N GLN A 45 -6.17 0.91 -0.05
CA GLN A 45 -6.08 1.58 1.25
C GLN A 45 -7.32 2.42 1.59
N VAL A 46 -7.86 3.16 0.61
CA VAL A 46 -9.04 4.03 0.82
C VAL A 46 -10.32 3.21 0.99
N GLN A 47 -10.42 2.06 0.31
CA GLN A 47 -11.58 1.17 0.36
C GLN A 47 -11.52 0.17 1.52
N THR A 48 -10.38 0.01 2.19
CA THR A 48 -10.22 -0.94 3.31
C THR A 48 -11.22 -0.68 4.44
N THR A 49 -11.81 -1.77 4.91
CA THR A 49 -12.83 -1.84 5.95
C THR A 49 -12.41 -2.84 7.01
N HIS A 50 -12.80 -2.62 8.26
CA HIS A 50 -12.56 -3.60 9.34
C HIS A 50 -13.55 -4.79 9.34
N ARG A 51 -14.55 -4.79 8.45
CA ARG A 51 -15.65 -5.77 8.45
C ARG A 51 -15.53 -6.80 7.35
N GLU A 52 -14.94 -6.41 6.24
CA GLU A 52 -14.77 -7.24 5.04
C GLU A 52 -13.37 -7.06 4.48
N GLU A 53 -12.81 -8.18 4.04
CA GLU A 53 -11.59 -8.21 3.24
C GLU A 53 -11.94 -7.97 1.78
N SER A 54 -11.43 -6.88 1.23
CA SER A 54 -11.61 -6.52 -0.18
C SER A 54 -10.26 -6.24 -0.82
N ILE A 55 -10.04 -6.88 -1.97
CA ILE A 55 -8.81 -6.71 -2.76
C ILE A 55 -9.17 -5.90 -4.00
N VAL A 56 -8.40 -4.84 -4.27
CA VAL A 56 -8.62 -3.99 -5.45
C VAL A 56 -7.60 -4.33 -6.53
N LEU A 57 -8.02 -5.18 -7.47
CA LEU A 57 -7.21 -5.50 -8.64
C LEU A 57 -7.46 -4.48 -9.76
N GLN A 58 -6.58 -3.49 -9.87
CA GLN A 58 -6.62 -2.56 -10.99
C GLN A 58 -6.13 -3.25 -12.27
N PRO A 59 -6.60 -2.89 -13.48
CA PRO A 59 -6.15 -3.45 -14.76
C PRO A 59 -4.71 -3.03 -15.14
N LYS A 60 -3.87 -2.68 -14.16
CA LYS A 60 -2.50 -2.19 -14.32
C LYS A 60 -1.53 -3.37 -14.41
N LEU A 61 -1.42 -3.96 -15.59
CA LEU A 61 -0.54 -5.10 -15.87
C LEU A 61 0.95 -4.72 -16.06
N GLY A 62 1.37 -3.54 -15.59
CA GLY A 62 2.73 -3.02 -15.81
C GLY A 62 3.81 -3.87 -15.13
N PHE A 63 3.55 -4.31 -13.90
CA PHE A 63 4.44 -5.19 -13.16
C PHE A 63 4.55 -6.59 -13.80
N ILE A 64 3.46 -7.09 -14.41
CA ILE A 64 3.46 -8.36 -15.15
C ILE A 64 4.34 -8.25 -16.38
N ARG A 65 4.17 -7.20 -17.18
CA ARG A 65 5.03 -6.95 -18.35
C ARG A 65 6.50 -6.80 -17.95
N LEU A 66 6.78 -6.20 -16.80
CA LEU A 66 8.15 -6.08 -16.29
C LEU A 66 8.71 -7.45 -15.90
N ALA A 67 7.96 -8.27 -15.18
CA ALA A 67 8.37 -9.62 -14.80
C ALA A 67 8.68 -10.49 -16.03
N MET A 68 7.82 -10.43 -17.06
CA MET A 68 8.05 -11.12 -18.34
C MET A 68 9.34 -10.68 -19.04
N ARG A 69 9.65 -9.38 -19.03
CA ARG A 69 10.88 -8.85 -19.65
C ARG A 69 12.15 -9.32 -18.96
N HIS A 70 12.11 -9.44 -17.63
CA HIS A 70 13.23 -9.91 -16.83
C HIS A 70 13.27 -11.44 -16.67
N GLY A 71 12.26 -12.17 -17.20
CA GLY A 71 12.17 -13.62 -17.07
C GLY A 71 11.99 -14.09 -15.62
N VAL A 72 11.44 -13.25 -14.75
CA VAL A 72 11.25 -13.57 -13.32
C VAL A 72 9.83 -14.07 -13.05
N PRO A 73 9.65 -15.06 -12.15
CA PRO A 73 8.32 -15.54 -11.77
C PRO A 73 7.60 -14.51 -10.91
N LEU A 74 6.27 -14.49 -11.00
CA LEU A 74 5.40 -13.75 -10.09
C LEU A 74 4.82 -14.70 -9.06
N LEU A 75 5.01 -14.38 -7.78
CA LEU A 75 4.39 -15.09 -6.66
C LEU A 75 3.27 -14.24 -6.07
N PRO A 76 1.98 -14.58 -6.29
CA PRO A 76 0.90 -13.92 -5.57
C PRO A 76 0.93 -14.34 -4.10
N SER A 77 0.81 -13.37 -3.20
CA SER A 77 0.68 -13.60 -1.76
C SER A 77 -0.47 -12.75 -1.23
N TYR A 78 -1.24 -13.32 -0.32
CA TYR A 78 -2.33 -12.63 0.36
C TYR A 78 -2.28 -12.92 1.86
N GLY A 79 -2.37 -11.86 2.67
CA GLY A 79 -2.42 -11.94 4.13
C GLY A 79 -3.84 -11.71 4.62
N PHE A 80 -4.40 -12.70 5.32
CA PHE A 80 -5.72 -12.60 5.95
C PHE A 80 -5.64 -11.87 7.30
N GLY A 81 -6.69 -11.15 7.66
CA GLY A 81 -6.89 -10.50 8.96
C GLY A 81 -6.23 -9.14 9.11
N GLU A 82 -5.46 -8.65 8.12
CA GLU A 82 -4.74 -7.37 8.22
C GLU A 82 -5.69 -6.19 8.51
N ASN A 83 -6.87 -6.21 7.89
CA ASN A 83 -7.90 -5.19 8.05
C ASN A 83 -8.63 -5.24 9.41
N GLN A 84 -8.53 -6.35 10.14
CA GLN A 84 -9.15 -6.54 11.45
C GLN A 84 -8.24 -6.05 12.60
N LEU A 85 -6.94 -5.89 12.33
CA LEU A 85 -5.96 -5.41 13.32
C LEU A 85 -6.23 -3.97 13.77
N TYR A 86 -6.83 -3.15 12.91
CA TYR A 86 -7.07 -1.74 13.20
C TYR A 86 -8.43 -1.28 12.69
N ARG A 87 -9.01 -0.29 13.38
CA ARG A 87 -10.25 0.37 12.96
C ARG A 87 -9.93 1.69 12.27
N SER A 88 -10.56 1.93 11.13
CA SER A 88 -10.47 3.22 10.43
C SER A 88 -11.42 4.23 11.08
N ALA A 89 -10.90 5.40 11.45
CA ALA A 89 -11.69 6.51 11.99
C ALA A 89 -12.59 7.18 10.94
N PHE A 90 -12.32 6.97 9.64
CA PHE A 90 -12.98 7.65 8.51
C PHE A 90 -13.79 6.69 7.64
N TYR A 91 -14.65 5.88 8.26
CA TYR A 91 -15.35 4.79 7.58
C TYR A 91 -16.82 5.10 7.23
N ALA A 92 -17.37 6.27 7.60
CA ALA A 92 -18.77 6.58 7.36
C ALA A 92 -19.06 8.07 7.06
N GLY A 93 -20.02 8.30 6.17
CA GLY A 93 -20.59 9.62 5.88
C GLY A 93 -19.59 10.60 5.22
N PRO A 94 -19.67 11.91 5.51
CA PRO A 94 -18.88 12.95 4.84
C PRO A 94 -17.36 12.79 5.01
N THR A 95 -16.92 12.01 6.01
CA THR A 95 -15.50 11.71 6.23
C THR A 95 -14.88 10.80 5.18
N LEU A 96 -15.67 9.91 4.55
CA LEU A 96 -15.20 9.05 3.47
C LEU A 96 -15.00 9.84 2.17
N GLU A 97 -15.89 10.78 1.88
CA GLU A 97 -15.77 11.68 0.72
C GLU A 97 -14.56 12.60 0.85
N LEU A 98 -14.34 13.18 2.04
CA LEU A 98 -13.14 13.94 2.34
C LEU A 98 -11.87 13.09 2.18
N ARG A 99 -11.87 11.85 2.67
CA ARG A 99 -10.74 10.92 2.52
C ARG A 99 -10.46 10.58 1.06
N ARG A 100 -11.50 10.30 0.26
CA ARG A 100 -11.37 10.08 -1.20
C ARG A 100 -10.85 11.33 -1.91
N TRP A 101 -11.34 12.51 -1.53
CA TRP A 101 -10.88 13.79 -2.06
C TRP A 101 -9.40 14.03 -1.74
N LEU A 102 -9.00 13.86 -0.48
CA LEU A 102 -7.60 13.98 -0.04
C LEU A 102 -6.71 12.95 -0.74
N ALA A 103 -7.16 11.69 -0.88
CA ALA A 103 -6.42 10.67 -1.60
C ALA A 103 -6.24 11.05 -3.08
N ASN A 104 -7.28 11.58 -3.74
CA ASN A 104 -7.22 11.97 -5.14
C ASN A 104 -6.37 13.24 -5.37
N HIS A 105 -6.42 14.21 -4.46
CA HIS A 105 -5.66 15.47 -4.56
C HIS A 105 -4.22 15.36 -4.07
N LEU A 106 -4.01 14.79 -2.89
CA LEU A 106 -2.69 14.71 -2.25
C LEU A 106 -1.92 13.44 -2.64
N ARG A 107 -2.59 12.44 -3.24
CA ARG A 107 -2.00 11.14 -3.60
C ARG A 107 -1.32 10.45 -2.39
N VAL A 108 -1.83 10.73 -1.20
CA VAL A 108 -1.42 10.10 0.06
C VAL A 108 -2.61 9.34 0.61
N GLY A 109 -2.43 8.04 0.85
CA GLY A 109 -3.34 7.29 1.70
C GLY A 109 -3.04 7.72 3.12
N LEU A 110 -3.93 8.49 3.73
CA LEU A 110 -3.92 8.72 5.18
C LEU A 110 -4.86 7.69 5.80
N PRO A 111 -4.39 6.48 6.16
CA PRO A 111 -5.16 5.62 7.03
C PRO A 111 -5.07 6.22 8.43
N ALA A 112 -6.05 7.04 8.82
CA ALA A 112 -6.26 7.32 10.24
C ALA A 112 -6.87 6.07 10.85
N VAL A 113 -5.98 5.15 11.21
CA VAL A 113 -6.30 3.89 11.85
C VAL A 113 -5.91 3.97 13.30
N TYR A 114 -6.71 3.35 14.16
CA TYR A 114 -6.41 3.22 15.57
C TYR A 114 -6.62 1.77 16.01
N GLY A 115 -5.77 1.35 16.94
CA GLY A 115 -5.83 0.05 17.57
C GLY A 115 -6.34 0.14 19.00
N ARG A 116 -5.88 -0.78 19.85
CA ARG A 116 -6.27 -0.87 21.26
C ARG A 116 -5.97 0.45 21.99
N PHE A 117 -6.90 0.90 22.83
CA PHE A 117 -6.76 2.15 23.61
C PHE A 117 -6.43 3.41 22.77
N PHE A 118 -6.86 3.46 21.50
CA PHE A 118 -6.52 4.53 20.55
C PHE A 118 -5.01 4.66 20.24
N THR A 119 -4.26 3.57 20.41
CA THR A 119 -2.81 3.53 20.13
C THR A 119 -2.50 2.82 18.81
N ILE A 120 -1.21 2.63 18.52
CA ILE A 120 -0.70 1.83 17.39
C ILE A 120 -0.70 0.32 17.68
N PHE A 121 -1.14 -0.14 18.85
CA PHE A 121 -1.16 -1.57 19.17
C PHE A 121 -2.40 -2.25 18.55
N PRO A 122 -2.25 -3.39 17.85
CA PRO A 122 -3.36 -4.04 17.15
C PRO A 122 -4.44 -4.56 18.12
N PHE A 123 -5.66 -4.71 17.62
CA PHE A 123 -6.69 -5.50 18.29
C PHE A 123 -6.31 -7.00 18.31
N PRO A 124 -6.69 -7.75 19.36
CA PRO A 124 -6.48 -9.19 19.36
C PRO A 124 -7.26 -9.83 18.21
N THR A 125 -6.58 -10.72 17.47
CA THR A 125 -7.13 -11.58 16.42
C THR A 125 -7.87 -12.77 17.02
#